data_AF-A0AAV2SBZ1-F1
#
_entry.id   AF-A0AAV2SBZ1-F1
#
_cell.length_a   1.000
_cell.length_b   1.000
_cell.length_c   1.000
_cell.angle_alpha   90.00
_cell.angle_beta   90.00
_cell.angle_gamma   90.00
#
_symmetry.space_group_name_H-M   'P 1'
#
loop_
_entity.id
_entity.type
_entity.pdbx_description
1 polymer ?
#
loop_
_entity_poly.entity_id
_entity_poly.type
_entity_poly.pdbx_seq_one_letter_code
_entity_poly.pdbx_strand_id
1 'polypeptide(L)'
;MADFGEQLPDEEKIRIASDFILHSPPGEFNEVFNDVRTLVNNDSLLREGVARAIAEYNKDQLTPVRLDNQNHYALVTAFTQIHKYGFHDQKMGLKLILQF
;
A
#
# COMPACT_ATOMS: atom_id res chain seq x y z
N MET A 1 -23.43 26.86 12.27
CA MET A 1 -22.02 26.50 12.53
C MET A 1 -21.95 24.99 12.41
N ALA A 2 -21.10 24.46 11.53
CA ALA A 2 -20.91 23.01 11.46
C ALA A 2 -20.27 22.56 12.78
N ASP A 3 -20.85 21.54 13.40
CA ASP A 3 -20.30 20.90 14.58
C ASP A 3 -19.07 20.10 14.14
N PHE A 4 -17.89 20.68 14.28
CA PHE A 4 -16.60 20.01 14.04
C PHE A 4 -16.20 19.10 15.23
N GLY A 5 -17.11 18.83 16.15
CA GLY A 5 -16.84 18.17 17.44
C GLY A 5 -16.94 16.64 17.45
N GLU A 6 -17.58 16.01 16.46
CA GLU A 6 -17.61 14.54 16.38
C GLU A 6 -16.39 14.00 15.65
N GLN A 7 -15.51 13.30 16.40
CA GLN A 7 -14.48 12.48 15.80
C GLN A 7 -15.12 11.38 14.95
N LEU A 8 -14.65 11.26 13.71
CA LEU A 8 -15.02 10.15 12.83
C LEU A 8 -14.69 8.80 13.50
N PRO A 9 -15.54 7.77 13.32
CA PRO A 9 -15.21 6.43 13.76
C PRO A 9 -13.96 5.92 13.02
N ASP A 10 -13.21 5.04 13.68
CA ASP A 10 -11.92 4.57 13.16
C ASP A 10 -12.04 3.83 11.82
N GLU A 11 -13.15 3.11 11.59
CA GLU A 11 -13.44 2.46 10.31
C GLU A 11 -13.55 3.48 9.17
N GLU A 12 -14.15 4.64 9.43
CA GLU A 12 -14.30 5.71 8.44
C GLU A 12 -12.97 6.43 8.19
N LYS A 13 -12.14 6.60 9.22
CA LYS A 13 -10.76 7.09 9.04
C LYS A 13 -9.94 6.15 8.16
N ILE A 14 -10.04 4.83 8.39
CA ILE A 14 -9.36 3.82 7.56
C ILE A 14 -9.85 3.90 6.11
N ARG A 15 -11.17 4.02 5.91
CA ARG A 15 -11.76 4.11 4.56
C ARG A 15 -11.21 5.31 3.81
N ILE A 16 -11.22 6.49 4.42
CA ILE A 16 -10.70 7.73 3.82
C ILE A 16 -9.19 7.63 3.57
N ALA A 17 -8.42 7.13 4.53
CA ALA A 17 -6.97 6.93 4.39
C ALA A 17 -6.64 5.96 3.24
N SER A 18 -7.41 4.88 3.10
CA SER A 18 -7.28 3.91 2.01
C SER A 18 -7.56 4.54 0.65
N ASP A 19 -8.59 5.38 0.56
CA ASP A 19 -8.94 6.10 -0.68
C ASP A 19 -7.81 7.05 -1.12
N PHE A 20 -7.18 7.78 -0.20
CA PHE A 20 -6.02 8.62 -0.50
C PHE A 20 -4.84 7.80 -1.02
N ILE A 21 -4.54 6.69 -0.35
CA ILE A 21 -3.41 5.82 -0.72
C ILE A 21 -3.63 5.24 -2.13
N LEU A 22 -4.83 4.71 -2.41
CA LEU A 22 -5.14 4.08 -3.70
C LEU A 22 -5.01 5.05 -4.88
N HIS A 23 -5.35 6.33 -4.65
CA HIS A 23 -5.32 7.37 -5.69
C HIS A 23 -4.08 8.25 -5.63
N SER A 24 -3.04 7.82 -4.90
CA SER A 24 -1.76 8.55 -4.88
C SER A 24 -1.21 8.66 -6.30
N PRO A 25 -0.64 9.82 -6.70
CA PRO A 25 0.03 9.93 -7.99
C PRO A 25 1.19 8.91 -8.10
N PRO A 26 1.53 8.45 -9.32
CA PRO A 26 2.68 7.58 -9.52
C PRO A 26 3.97 8.27 -9.06
N GLY A 27 4.69 7.64 -8.13
CA GLY A 27 5.94 8.18 -7.58
C GLY A 27 5.78 9.04 -6.32
N GLU A 28 4.55 9.38 -5.91
CA GLU A 28 4.27 10.22 -4.72
C GLU A 28 3.67 9.42 -3.55
N PHE A 29 3.68 8.09 -3.63
CA PHE A 29 3.09 7.23 -2.60
C PHE A 29 3.63 7.53 -1.20
N ASN A 30 4.94 7.74 -1.05
CA ASN A 30 5.56 7.93 0.27
C ASN A 30 5.13 9.26 0.89
N GLU A 31 5.06 10.31 0.09
CA GLU A 31 4.61 11.64 0.47
C GLU A 31 3.15 11.59 0.92
N VAL A 32 2.25 11.04 0.08
CA VAL A 32 0.83 10.89 0.42
C VAL A 32 0.64 10.02 1.67
N PHE A 33 1.37 8.91 1.79
CA PHE A 33 1.29 8.06 2.98
C PHE A 33 1.73 8.79 4.25
N ASN A 34 2.80 9.60 4.19
CA ASN A 34 3.27 10.37 5.34
C ASN A 34 2.29 11.49 5.73
N ASP A 35 1.65 12.13 4.75
CA ASP A 35 0.61 13.14 5.00
C ASP A 35 -0.61 12.51 5.67
N VAL A 36 -1.09 11.37 5.13
CA VAL A 36 -2.19 10.60 5.72
C VAL A 36 -1.86 10.13 7.13
N ARG A 37 -0.63 9.63 7.35
CA ARG A 37 -0.15 9.22 8.68
C ARG A 37 -0.22 10.36 9.69
N THR A 38 0.23 11.54 9.29
CA THR A 38 0.20 12.74 10.13
C THR A 38 -1.24 13.19 10.43
N LEU A 39 -2.14 13.11 9.44
CA LEU A 39 -3.55 13.49 9.61
C LEU A 39 -4.32 12.53 10.52
N VAL A 40 -4.11 11.22 10.38
CA VAL A 40 -4.79 10.20 11.19
C VAL A 40 -4.19 10.10 12.60
N ASN A 41 -2.88 10.33 12.73
CA ASN A 41 -2.13 10.33 13.98
C ASN A 41 -2.36 9.07 14.85
N ASN A 42 -2.50 7.91 14.20
CA ASN A 42 -2.69 6.61 14.86
C ASN A 42 -2.06 5.51 14.01
N ASP A 43 -0.77 5.25 14.24
CA ASP A 43 0.01 4.29 13.46
C ASP A 43 -0.51 2.86 13.57
N SER A 44 -1.02 2.47 14.76
CA SER A 44 -1.59 1.14 14.98
C SER A 44 -2.82 0.90 14.10
N LEU A 45 -3.65 1.94 13.92
CA LEU A 45 -4.84 1.88 13.07
C LEU A 45 -4.45 1.76 11.59
N LEU A 46 -3.46 2.53 11.14
CA LEU A 46 -3.03 2.53 9.75
C LEU A 46 -2.34 1.23 9.35
N ARG A 47 -1.46 0.70 10.20
CA ARG A 47 -0.63 -0.47 9.89
C ARG A 47 -1.45 -1.65 9.34
N GLU A 48 -2.59 -1.95 9.95
CA GLU A 48 -3.47 -3.02 9.47
C GLU A 48 -4.59 -2.49 8.56
N GLY A 49 -5.11 -1.29 8.86
CA GLY A 49 -6.29 -0.73 8.19
C GLY A 49 -6.08 -0.45 6.70
N VAL A 50 -4.90 0.03 6.31
CA VAL A 50 -4.63 0.42 4.92
C VAL A 50 -3.78 -0.58 4.12
N ALA A 51 -3.34 -1.68 4.75
CA ALA A 51 -2.44 -2.65 4.11
C ALA A 51 -3.03 -3.22 2.80
N ARG A 52 -4.35 -3.37 2.74
CA ARG A 52 -5.04 -3.80 1.51
C ARG A 52 -4.92 -2.76 0.39
N ALA A 53 -5.13 -1.48 0.70
CA ALA A 53 -5.04 -0.41 -0.28
C ALA A 53 -3.61 -0.26 -0.81
N ILE A 54 -2.60 -0.41 0.05
CA ILE A 54 -1.18 -0.41 -0.36
C ILE A 54 -0.88 -1.57 -1.31
N ALA A 55 -1.38 -2.77 -1.00
CA ALA A 55 -1.20 -3.93 -1.87
C ALA A 55 -1.88 -3.74 -3.23
N GLU A 56 -3.03 -3.08 -3.26
CA GLU A 56 -3.78 -2.77 -4.49
C GLU A 56 -3.05 -1.72 -5.33
N TYR A 57 -2.68 -0.59 -4.72
CA TYR A 57 -1.84 0.44 -5.34
C TYR A 57 -0.58 -0.14 -5.98
N ASN A 58 0.15 -0.99 -5.25
CA ASN A 58 1.39 -1.56 -5.76
C ASN A 58 1.19 -2.46 -6.99
N LYS A 59 0.04 -3.15 -7.08
CA LYS A 59 -0.28 -3.96 -8.26
C LYS A 59 -0.69 -3.09 -9.44
N ASP A 60 -1.51 -2.07 -9.18
CA ASP A 60 -2.05 -1.20 -10.23
C ASP A 60 -0.96 -0.31 -10.84
N GLN A 61 -0.01 0.12 -10.01
CA GLN A 61 1.15 0.90 -10.44
C GLN A 61 2.32 0.05 -10.96
N LEU A 62 2.17 -1.27 -10.99
CA LEU A 62 3.24 -2.21 -11.38
C LEU A 62 4.54 -1.95 -10.61
N THR A 63 4.45 -1.68 -9.31
CA THR A 63 5.57 -1.20 -8.50
C THR A 63 6.78 -2.14 -8.66
N PRO A 64 7.96 -1.60 -9.07
CA PRO A 64 9.15 -2.41 -9.22
C PRO A 64 9.77 -2.73 -7.85
N VAL A 65 10.08 -3.99 -7.61
CA VAL A 65 10.73 -4.48 -6.40
C VAL A 65 12.11 -5.01 -6.75
N ARG A 66 13.12 -4.53 -6.04
CA ARG A 66 14.49 -5.03 -6.17
C ARG A 66 14.60 -6.35 -5.42
N LEU A 67 15.10 -7.37 -6.12
CA LEU A 67 15.42 -8.65 -5.51
C LEU A 67 16.84 -8.60 -4.94
N ASP A 68 16.99 -9.08 -3.71
CA ASP A 68 18.30 -9.24 -3.10
C ASP A 68 19.18 -10.14 -3.97
N ASN A 69 20.43 -9.71 -4.17
CA ASN A 69 21.42 -10.40 -4.99
C ASN A 69 21.10 -10.50 -6.49
N GLN A 70 20.20 -9.67 -7.01
CA GLN A 70 19.88 -9.62 -8.45
C GLN A 70 20.13 -8.23 -9.06
N ASN A 71 20.44 -8.23 -10.36
CA ASN A 71 20.63 -7.01 -11.16
C ASN A 71 19.36 -6.59 -11.92
N HIS A 72 18.21 -7.19 -11.64
CA HIS A 72 16.93 -6.84 -12.23
C HIS A 72 15.84 -6.62 -11.19
N TYR A 73 14.80 -5.90 -11.62
CA TYR A 73 13.59 -5.68 -10.84
C TYR A 73 12.51 -6.69 -11.24
N ALA A 74 11.73 -7.13 -10.26
CA ALA A 74 10.47 -7.82 -10.47
C ALA A 74 9.32 -6.81 -10.34
N LEU A 75 8.21 -7.04 -11.04
CA LEU A 75 7.03 -6.18 -10.95
C LEU A 75 5.99 -6.82 -10.05
N VAL A 76 5.36 -6.01 -9.20
CA VAL A 76 4.20 -6.42 -8.42
C VAL A 76 2.97 -6.35 -9.31
N THR A 77 2.37 -7.50 -9.62
CA THR A 77 1.16 -7.55 -10.46
C THR A 77 0.21 -8.64 -9.98
N ALA A 78 -1.08 -8.53 -10.34
CA ALA A 78 -2.05 -9.60 -10.12
C ALA A 78 -1.67 -10.92 -10.83
N PHE A 79 -1.04 -10.83 -12.00
CA PHE A 79 -0.61 -11.99 -12.79
C PHE A 79 0.55 -12.76 -12.15
N THR A 80 1.35 -12.07 -11.33
CA THR A 80 2.47 -12.66 -10.60
C THR A 80 2.07 -13.16 -9.21
N GLN A 81 0.85 -12.89 -8.73
CA GLN A 81 0.47 -13.21 -7.35
C GLN A 81 0.19 -14.71 -7.16
N ILE A 82 0.92 -15.35 -6.24
CA ILE A 82 0.77 -16.78 -5.88
C ILE A 82 -0.11 -16.94 -4.63
N HIS A 83 0.06 -16.06 -3.64
CA HIS A 83 -0.76 -16.00 -2.42
C HIS A 83 -0.74 -14.58 -1.84
N LYS A 84 -1.37 -14.35 -0.66
CA LYS A 84 -1.63 -13.01 -0.11
C LYS A 84 -0.44 -12.03 -0.15
N TYR A 85 0.75 -12.50 0.19
CA TYR A 85 1.99 -11.72 0.18
C TYR A 85 3.03 -12.24 -0.82
N GLY A 86 2.67 -13.28 -1.59
CA GLY A 86 3.60 -14.06 -2.41
C GLY A 86 3.50 -13.69 -3.88
N PHE A 87 4.62 -13.31 -4.51
CA PHE A 87 4.68 -13.03 -5.95
C PHE A 87 5.73 -13.89 -6.66
N HIS A 88 5.48 -14.21 -7.93
CA HIS A 88 6.31 -15.01 -8.81
C HIS A 88 7.12 -14.12 -9.74
N ASP A 89 8.44 -14.28 -9.74
CA ASP A 89 9.29 -13.71 -10.80
C ASP A 89 9.36 -14.68 -11.99
N GLN A 90 8.71 -14.33 -13.11
CA GLN A 90 8.71 -15.16 -14.33
C GLN A 90 10.11 -15.40 -14.91
N LYS A 91 11.09 -14.54 -14.63
CA LYS A 91 12.45 -14.72 -15.17
C LYS A 91 13.20 -15.86 -14.50
N MET A 92 12.90 -16.17 -13.23
CA MET A 92 13.71 -17.10 -12.44
C MET A 92 12.93 -18.05 -11.52
N GLY A 93 11.59 -17.96 -11.48
CA GLY A 93 10.77 -18.82 -10.63
C GLY A 93 10.79 -18.47 -9.14
N LEU A 94 11.28 -17.29 -8.78
CA LEU A 94 11.50 -16.87 -7.39
C LEU A 94 10.20 -16.40 -6.72
N LYS A 95 10.15 -16.59 -5.40
CA LYS A 95 9.02 -16.23 -4.53
C LYS A 95 9.36 -14.98 -3.71
N LEU A 96 8.69 -13.88 -4.02
CA LEU A 96 8.78 -12.61 -3.28
C LEU A 96 7.77 -12.60 -2.13
N ILE A 97 8.20 -12.16 -0.95
CA ILE A 97 7.29 -11.84 0.17
C ILE A 97 7.36 -10.32 0.40
N LEU A 98 6.28 -9.61 0.09
CA LEU A 98 6.17 -8.20 0.46
C LEU A 98 5.51 -8.08 1.83
N GLN A 99 6.23 -7.49 2.78
CA GLN A 99 5.63 -7.02 4.02
C GLN A 99 5.17 -5.58 3.77
N PHE A 100 3.86 -5.37 3.89
CA PHE A 100 3.25 -4.04 3.92
C PHE A 100 3.24 -3.52 5.35
#